data_AF-A0A419HG34-F1
#
_entry.id   AF-A0A419HG34-F1
#
_cell.length_a   1.000
_cell.length_b   1.000
_cell.length_c   1.000
_cell.angle_alpha   90.00
_cell.angle_beta   90.00
_cell.angle_gamma   90.00
#
_symmetry.space_group_name_H-M   'P 1'
#
loop_
_entity.id
_entity.type
_entity.pdbx_description
1 polymer ?
#
loop_
_entity_poly.entity_id
_entity_poly.type
_entity_poly.pdbx_seq_one_letter_code
_entity_poly.pdbx_strand_id
1 'polypeptide(L)'
;MVTNRDHRTEVLQPIPMWINTVDNLSDRRWSWNPAITVGCWAIAGLALLWVVLTGDAPGRLLAAMLTIVALAAAVYTTLVRPVLVADSAGVTIRSLAGALRVPWKQATVRLAHTQRLGREVQTLELDLRHGVDGELEKLVVLGRLELGADPHDVMDELTRLRG
;
A
#
# COMPACT_ATOMS: atom_id res chain seq x y z
N MET A 1 -30.31 14.57 53.99
CA MET A 1 -29.60 13.35 54.39
C MET A 1 -29.74 12.37 53.22
N VAL A 2 -29.01 12.58 52.12
CA VAL A 2 -27.62 12.18 51.79
C VAL A 2 -27.43 10.67 51.64
N THR A 3 -26.79 10.32 50.51
CA THR A 3 -26.16 9.06 50.08
C THR A 3 -27.10 8.14 49.27
N ASN A 4 -26.98 7.94 47.95
CA ASN A 4 -25.83 7.72 47.06
C ASN A 4 -24.87 6.62 47.55
N ARG A 5 -24.91 5.41 46.93
CA ARG A 5 -23.76 4.63 46.45
C ARG A 5 -24.31 3.36 45.72
N ASP A 6 -24.19 3.20 44.39
CA ASP A 6 -23.01 2.82 43.56
C ASP A 6 -22.66 1.32 43.81
N HIS A 7 -22.32 0.45 42.86
CA HIS A 7 -21.45 0.60 41.72
C HIS A 7 -21.71 -0.49 40.67
N ARG A 8 -21.94 -0.07 39.43
CA ARG A 8 -21.67 -0.87 38.23
C ARG A 8 -20.14 -0.96 38.09
N THR A 9 -19.55 -2.12 38.30
CA THR A 9 -18.14 -2.38 37.95
C THR A 9 -18.08 -3.39 36.82
N GLU A 10 -18.58 -2.98 35.65
CA GLU A 10 -18.07 -3.55 34.41
C GLU A 10 -16.78 -2.82 34.12
N VAL A 11 -15.68 -3.46 34.48
CA VAL A 11 -14.32 -3.06 34.13
C VAL A 11 -14.23 -3.09 32.61
N LEU A 12 -14.47 -1.95 31.97
CA LEU A 12 -14.10 -1.72 30.57
C LEU A 12 -12.57 -1.82 30.51
N GLN A 13 -12.08 -2.99 30.08
CA GLN A 13 -10.70 -3.13 29.65
C GLN A 13 -10.42 -2.05 28.60
N PRO A 14 -9.31 -1.29 28.69
CA PRO A 14 -8.95 -0.38 27.62
C PRO A 14 -8.62 -1.22 26.39
N ILE A 15 -9.57 -1.30 25.47
CA ILE A 15 -9.36 -1.87 24.15
C ILE A 15 -8.22 -1.08 23.53
N PRO A 16 -7.15 -1.73 23.04
CA PRO A 16 -6.07 -1.01 22.40
C PRO A 16 -6.61 -0.28 21.17
N MET A 17 -6.45 1.06 21.16
CA MET A 17 -7.01 2.03 20.20
C MET A 17 -6.58 1.81 18.72
N TRP A 18 -5.81 0.77 18.40
CA TRP A 18 -5.30 0.55 17.04
C TRP A 18 -6.15 -0.41 16.19
N ILE A 19 -7.25 -0.94 16.74
CA ILE A 19 -8.24 -1.70 15.96
C ILE A 19 -9.64 -1.15 16.26
N ASN A 20 -10.04 -0.08 15.57
CA ASN A 20 -11.45 0.21 15.37
C ASN A 20 -11.94 -0.71 14.24
N THR A 21 -12.50 -1.87 14.56
CA THR A 21 -13.24 -2.71 13.58
C THR A 21 -14.62 -2.12 13.26
N VAL A 22 -14.99 -0.99 13.87
CA VAL A 22 -16.32 -0.37 13.75
C VAL A 22 -16.40 0.83 12.78
N ASP A 23 -15.28 1.34 12.28
CA ASP A 23 -15.20 2.31 11.18
C ASP A 23 -14.51 1.54 10.02
N ASN A 24 -15.10 1.11 8.90
CA ASN A 24 -16.04 1.76 8.00
C ASN A 24 -16.52 0.72 6.94
N LEU A 25 -17.82 0.42 6.84
CA LEU A 25 -18.37 -0.43 5.75
C LEU A 25 -18.28 0.22 4.35
N SER A 26 -17.89 1.49 4.28
CA SER A 26 -17.63 2.28 3.07
C SER A 26 -16.15 2.59 2.80
N ASP A 27 -15.20 2.08 3.61
CA ASP A 27 -13.78 2.29 3.34
C ASP A 27 -13.33 1.38 2.21
N ARG A 28 -12.79 1.98 1.15
CA ARG A 28 -12.22 1.23 0.03
C ARG A 28 -10.71 1.22 0.15
N ARG A 29 -10.15 0.01 0.15
CA ARG A 29 -8.73 -0.24 0.28
C ARG A 29 -8.19 -0.95 -0.94
N TRP A 30 -7.17 -0.37 -1.54
CA TRP A 30 -6.39 -0.96 -2.62
C TRP A 30 -4.95 -1.16 -2.17
N SER A 31 -4.39 -2.31 -2.53
CA SER A 31 -3.04 -2.67 -2.12
C SER A 31 -2.40 -3.61 -3.12
N TRP A 32 -1.08 -3.58 -3.12
CA TRP A 32 -0.21 -4.41 -3.94
C TRP A 32 -0.64 -5.88 -4.01
N ASN A 33 -0.60 -6.48 -5.19
CA ASN A 33 -0.95 -7.89 -5.38
C ASN A 33 0.03 -8.82 -4.62
N PRO A 34 -0.42 -9.60 -3.62
CA PRO A 34 0.46 -10.42 -2.79
C PRO A 34 1.24 -11.48 -3.58
N ALA A 35 0.76 -11.88 -4.76
CA ALA A 35 1.43 -12.85 -5.63
C ALA A 35 2.84 -12.40 -6.04
N ILE A 36 3.08 -11.09 -6.19
CA ILE A 36 4.40 -10.56 -6.55
C ILE A 36 5.39 -10.77 -5.40
N THR A 37 4.99 -10.45 -4.16
CA THR A 37 5.84 -10.69 -2.99
C THR A 37 6.18 -12.18 -2.87
N VAL A 38 5.20 -13.06 -3.05
CA VAL A 38 5.41 -14.52 -3.04
C VAL A 38 6.37 -14.96 -4.15
N GLY A 39 6.21 -14.43 -5.37
CA GLY A 39 7.11 -14.71 -6.49
C GLY A 39 8.55 -14.29 -6.23
N CYS A 40 8.77 -13.10 -5.66
CA CYS A 40 10.11 -12.64 -5.29
C CYS A 40 10.77 -13.55 -4.25
N TRP A 41 10.03 -13.98 -3.21
CA TRP A 41 10.54 -14.93 -2.22
C TRP A 41 10.85 -16.30 -2.82
N ALA A 42 10.02 -16.79 -3.74
CA ALA A 42 10.25 -18.06 -4.43
C ALA A 42 11.54 -18.01 -5.28
N ILE A 43 11.76 -16.92 -6.02
CA ILE A 43 12.99 -16.70 -6.82
C ILE A 43 14.21 -16.62 -5.89
N ALA A 44 14.12 -15.92 -4.77
CA ALA A 44 15.20 -15.83 -3.80
C ALA A 44 15.56 -17.20 -3.21
N GLY A 45 14.55 -18.02 -2.87
CA GLY A 45 14.76 -19.40 -2.40
C GLY A 45 15.42 -20.30 -3.45
N LEU A 46 15.00 -20.20 -4.71
CA LEU A 46 15.60 -20.96 -5.80
C LEU A 46 17.05 -20.54 -6.08
N ALA A 47 17.34 -19.24 -6.05
CA ALA A 47 18.70 -18.72 -6.21
C ALA A 47 19.62 -19.21 -5.08
N LEU A 48 19.12 -19.22 -3.84
CA LEU A 48 19.87 -19.74 -2.70
C LEU A 48 20.15 -21.24 -2.83
N LEU A 49 19.15 -22.03 -3.27
CA LEU A 49 19.35 -23.45 -3.56
C LEU A 49 20.44 -23.65 -4.63
N TRP A 50 20.43 -22.83 -5.67
CA TRP A 50 21.46 -22.89 -6.71
C TRP A 50 22.87 -22.61 -6.18
N VAL A 51 23.04 -21.65 -5.26
CA VAL A 51 24.33 -21.41 -4.58
C VAL A 51 24.86 -22.69 -3.92
N VAL A 52 23.99 -23.45 -3.24
CA VAL A 52 24.36 -24.68 -2.53
C VAL A 52 24.73 -25.82 -3.48
N LEU A 53 24.00 -25.94 -4.60
CA LEU A 53 24.20 -27.02 -5.56
C LEU A 53 25.38 -26.79 -6.52
N THR A 54 25.85 -25.55 -6.66
CA THR A 54 26.93 -25.21 -7.60
C THR A 54 28.30 -25.64 -7.06
N GLY A 55 28.99 -26.50 -7.82
CA GLY A 55 30.31 -27.03 -7.46
C GLY A 55 31.48 -26.10 -7.81
N ASP A 56 31.33 -25.24 -8.80
CA ASP A 56 32.39 -24.34 -9.28
C ASP A 56 32.32 -22.95 -8.64
N ALA A 57 33.49 -22.33 -8.46
CA ALA A 57 33.60 -21.01 -7.82
C ALA A 57 32.93 -19.87 -8.64
N PRO A 58 33.07 -19.79 -9.98
CA PRO A 58 32.44 -18.74 -10.77
C PRO A 58 30.90 -18.81 -10.74
N GLY A 59 30.31 -20.00 -10.93
CA GLY A 59 28.87 -20.19 -10.89
C GLY A 59 28.29 -19.86 -9.51
N ARG A 60 29.01 -20.22 -8.44
CA ARG A 60 28.60 -19.89 -7.07
C ARG A 60 28.59 -18.38 -6.82
N LEU A 61 29.55 -17.63 -7.37
CA LEU A 61 29.59 -16.17 -7.27
C LEU A 61 28.39 -15.52 -7.96
N LEU A 62 28.06 -15.95 -9.17
CA LEU A 62 26.90 -15.46 -9.92
C LEU A 62 25.59 -15.78 -9.20
N ALA A 63 25.44 -17.01 -8.71
CA ALA A 63 24.27 -17.43 -7.95
C ALA A 63 24.12 -16.64 -6.64
N ALA A 64 25.24 -16.36 -5.94
CA ALA A 64 25.22 -15.55 -4.72
C ALA A 64 24.78 -14.11 -5.01
N MET A 65 25.29 -13.51 -6.09
CA MET A 65 24.88 -12.16 -6.49
C MET A 65 23.40 -12.10 -6.88
N LEU A 66 22.91 -13.08 -7.65
CA LEU A 66 21.49 -13.22 -7.96
C LEU A 66 20.64 -13.36 -6.69
N THR A 67 21.09 -14.17 -5.73
CA THR A 67 20.41 -14.37 -4.44
C THR A 67 20.30 -13.05 -3.66
N ILE A 68 21.37 -12.26 -3.60
CA ILE A 68 21.37 -10.95 -2.93
C ILE A 68 20.36 -10.01 -3.58
N VAL A 69 20.36 -9.90 -4.91
CA VAL A 69 19.41 -9.04 -5.65
C VAL A 69 17.97 -9.50 -5.43
N ALA A 70 17.72 -10.81 -5.49
CA ALA A 70 16.40 -11.38 -5.28
C ALA A 70 15.89 -11.17 -3.85
N LEU A 71 16.75 -11.35 -2.84
CA LEU A 71 16.44 -11.06 -1.44
C LEU A 71 16.14 -9.58 -1.23
N ALA A 72 16.95 -8.68 -1.80
CA ALA A 72 16.69 -7.25 -1.72
C ALA A 72 15.33 -6.89 -2.33
N ALA A 73 14.97 -7.47 -3.48
CA ALA A 73 13.66 -7.29 -4.11
C ALA A 73 12.51 -7.87 -3.26
N ALA A 74 12.69 -9.06 -2.68
CA ALA A 74 11.69 -9.68 -1.80
C ALA A 74 11.45 -8.84 -0.53
N VAL A 75 12.52 -8.34 0.09
CA VAL A 75 12.44 -7.43 1.23
C VAL A 75 11.77 -6.12 0.82
N TYR A 76 12.17 -5.53 -0.31
CA TYR A 76 11.59 -4.30 -0.82
C TYR A 76 10.07 -4.43 -1.06
N THR A 77 9.62 -5.48 -1.75
CA THR A 77 8.20 -5.74 -2.00
C THR A 77 7.41 -6.10 -0.73
N THR A 78 8.10 -6.55 0.32
CA THR A 78 7.49 -6.81 1.62
C THR A 78 7.32 -5.53 2.43
N LEU A 79 8.31 -4.63 2.40
CA LEU A 79 8.34 -3.39 3.20
C LEU A 79 7.62 -2.22 2.52
N VAL A 80 7.82 -2.05 1.21
CA VAL A 80 7.22 -0.98 0.42
C VAL A 80 5.84 -1.43 -0.04
N ARG A 81 4.91 -1.46 0.91
CA ARG A 81 3.49 -1.75 0.67
C ARG A 81 2.68 -0.46 0.76
N PRO A 82 2.64 0.36 -0.31
CA PRO A 82 1.72 1.47 -0.35
C PRO A 82 0.30 0.92 -0.28
N VAL A 83 -0.45 1.40 0.70
CA VAL A 83 -1.88 1.11 0.83
C VAL A 83 -2.61 2.40 0.56
N LEU A 84 -3.47 2.37 -0.46
CA LEU A 84 -4.42 3.44 -0.72
C LEU A 84 -5.71 3.10 0.04
N VAL A 85 -6.11 3.98 0.93
CA VAL A 85 -7.41 3.90 1.63
C VAL A 85 -8.19 5.16 1.24
N ALA A 86 -9.41 5.01 0.75
CA ALA A 86 -10.29 6.12 0.45
C ALA A 86 -11.61 5.97 1.20
N ASP A 87 -12.13 7.10 1.64
CA ASP A 87 -13.34 7.21 2.45
C ASP A 87 -14.15 8.45 2.01
N SER A 88 -15.30 8.69 2.63
CA SER A 88 -16.16 9.84 2.29
C SER A 88 -15.55 11.21 2.65
N ALA A 89 -14.58 11.27 3.55
CA ALA A 89 -13.90 12.50 3.97
C ALA A 89 -12.65 12.83 3.13
N GLY A 90 -12.06 11.86 2.41
CA GLY A 90 -10.81 12.05 1.66
C GLY A 90 -10.04 10.78 1.32
N VAL A 91 -8.76 10.96 0.98
CA VAL A 91 -7.83 9.88 0.61
C VAL A 91 -6.65 9.79 1.58
N THR A 92 -6.29 8.57 1.96
CA THR A 92 -5.12 8.25 2.78
C THR A 92 -4.16 7.38 1.99
N ILE A 93 -2.92 7.84 1.84
CA ILE A 93 -1.81 7.02 1.31
C ILE A 93 -0.92 6.62 2.48
N ARG A 94 -0.88 5.33 2.78
CA ARG A 94 0.03 4.76 3.77
C ARG A 94 1.21 4.13 3.06
N SER A 95 2.41 4.67 3.22
CA SER A 95 3.66 4.06 2.75
C SER A 95 4.62 3.82 3.92
N LEU A 96 5.78 3.21 3.64
CA LEU A 96 6.84 3.02 4.62
C LEU A 96 7.33 4.35 5.23
N ALA A 97 7.22 5.45 4.48
CA ALA A 97 7.62 6.79 4.91
C ALA A 97 6.56 7.50 5.78
N GLY A 98 5.39 6.89 5.99
CA GLY A 98 4.32 7.45 6.82
C GLY A 98 2.93 7.35 6.17
N ALA A 99 1.91 7.76 6.93
CA ALA A 99 0.55 7.91 6.45
C ALA A 99 0.29 9.39 6.11
N LEU A 100 -0.06 9.67 4.85
CA LEU A 100 -0.47 10.98 4.39
C LEU A 100 -1.97 10.97 4.14
N ARG A 101 -2.71 11.75 4.93
CA ARG A 101 -4.15 11.92 4.83
C ARG A 101 -4.46 13.27 4.20
N VAL A 102 -5.23 13.27 3.11
CA VAL A 102 -5.59 14.48 2.37
C VAL A 102 -7.10 14.51 2.11
N PRO A 103 -7.80 15.60 2.47
CA PRO A 103 -9.23 15.75 2.20
C PRO A 103 -9.48 15.86 0.69
N TRP A 104 -10.67 15.46 0.22
CA TRP A 104 -11.03 15.48 -1.21
C TRP A 104 -10.85 16.83 -1.90
N LYS A 105 -10.96 17.95 -1.16
CA LYS A 105 -10.73 19.30 -1.70
C LYS A 105 -9.29 19.54 -2.15
N GLN A 106 -8.34 18.77 -1.63
CA GLN A 106 -6.91 18.89 -1.88
C GLN A 106 -6.34 17.67 -2.62
N ALA A 107 -7.18 16.70 -2.98
CA ALA A 107 -6.81 15.50 -3.71
C ALA A 107 -7.40 15.56 -5.13
N THR A 108 -6.54 15.64 -6.14
CA THR A 108 -6.95 15.54 -7.54
C THR A 108 -6.56 14.16 -8.07
N VAL A 109 -7.56 13.39 -8.50
CA VAL A 109 -7.36 12.05 -9.06
C VAL A 109 -7.55 12.13 -10.57
N ARG A 110 -6.59 11.63 -11.35
CA ARG A 110 -6.62 11.59 -12.82
C ARG A 110 -6.21 10.20 -13.32
N LEU A 111 -6.78 9.79 -14.44
CA LEU A 111 -6.38 8.57 -15.12
C LEU A 111 -5.41 8.93 -16.24
N ALA A 112 -4.18 8.45 -16.15
CA ALA A 112 -3.16 8.65 -17.17
C ALA A 112 -3.00 7.39 -18.01
N HIS A 113 -2.89 7.60 -19.32
CA HIS A 113 -2.62 6.55 -20.30
C HIS A 113 -1.21 6.75 -20.82
N THR A 114 -0.36 5.74 -20.66
CA THR A 114 0.98 5.75 -21.23
C THR A 114 1.09 4.63 -22.26
N GLN A 115 1.62 4.96 -23.44
CA GLN A 115 2.00 3.94 -24.41
C GLN A 115 3.47 3.59 -24.21
N ARG A 116 3.74 2.37 -23.76
CA ARG A 116 5.11 1.82 -23.69
C ARG A 116 5.16 0.52 -24.47
N LEU A 117 6.08 0.45 -25.44
CA LEU A 117 6.32 -0.72 -26.29
C LEU A 117 5.06 -1.17 -27.09
N GLY A 118 4.25 -0.22 -27.56
CA GLY A 118 3.01 -0.52 -28.28
C GLY A 118 1.89 -1.09 -27.40
N ARG A 119 2.09 -1.15 -26.08
CA ARG A 119 1.07 -1.54 -25.10
C ARG A 119 0.60 -0.31 -24.34
N GLU A 120 -0.71 -0.12 -24.31
CA GLU A 120 -1.35 0.89 -23.48
C GLU A 120 -1.34 0.42 -22.03
N VAL A 121 -0.73 1.23 -21.16
CA VAL A 121 -0.68 1.00 -19.72
C VAL A 121 -1.42 2.15 -19.05
N GLN A 122 -2.47 1.80 -18.32
CA GLN A 122 -3.22 2.75 -17.51
C GLN A 122 -2.60 2.88 -16.12
N THR A 123 -2.54 4.10 -15.63
CA THR A 123 -2.06 4.43 -14.28
C THR A 123 -2.95 5.49 -13.66
N LEU A 124 -3.19 5.37 -12.36
CA LEU A 124 -3.94 6.33 -11.58
C LEU A 124 -2.97 7.36 -11.01
N GLU A 125 -3.13 8.62 -11.38
CA GLU A 125 -2.35 9.73 -10.84
C GLU A 125 -3.15 10.41 -9.72
N LEU A 126 -2.59 10.45 -8.52
CA LEU A 126 -3.10 11.23 -7.40
C LEU A 126 -2.16 12.40 -7.15
N ASP A 127 -2.64 13.60 -7.45
CA ASP A 127 -2.01 14.85 -7.05
C ASP A 127 -2.57 15.25 -5.69
N LEU A 128 -1.73 15.09 -4.67
CA LEU A 128 -2.05 15.38 -3.28
C LEU A 128 -1.37 16.67 -2.83
N ARG A 129 -2.18 17.68 -2.51
CA ARG A 129 -1.69 18.94 -1.93
C ARG A 129 -1.84 18.88 -0.41
N HIS A 130 -0.77 19.13 0.32
CA HIS A 130 -0.77 19.14 1.79
C HIS A 130 0.10 20.28 2.34
N GLY A 131 -0.10 20.64 3.61
CA GLY A 131 0.51 21.84 4.22
C GLY A 131 -0.38 23.09 4.13
N VAL A 132 0.02 24.16 4.82
CA VAL A 132 -0.69 25.47 4.76
C VAL A 132 -0.61 25.98 3.33
N ASP A 133 -1.74 26.36 2.74
CA ASP A 133 -1.87 26.82 1.35
C ASP A 133 -1.36 25.86 0.25
N GLY A 134 -1.10 24.59 0.58
CA GLY A 134 -0.67 23.58 -0.40
C GLY A 134 0.82 23.61 -0.74
N GLU A 135 1.68 24.09 0.16
CA GLU A 135 3.14 24.15 -0.05
C GLU A 135 3.80 22.81 -0.44
N LEU A 136 3.21 21.67 -0.07
CA LEU A 136 3.72 20.35 -0.40
C LEU A 136 2.80 19.65 -1.41
N GLU A 137 3.26 19.54 -2.64
CA GLU A 137 2.61 18.76 -3.68
C GLU A 137 3.26 17.38 -3.78
N LYS A 138 2.45 16.33 -3.74
CA LYS A 138 2.90 14.95 -3.91
C LYS A 138 2.09 14.28 -5.00
N LEU A 139 2.73 14.07 -6.14
CA LEU A 139 2.20 13.24 -7.22
C LEU A 139 2.51 11.77 -6.93
N VAL A 140 1.46 10.95 -6.84
CA VAL A 140 1.57 9.51 -6.69
C VAL A 140 0.97 8.85 -7.92
N VAL A 141 1.77 8.08 -8.64
CA VAL A 141 1.34 7.34 -9.84
C VAL A 141 1.21 5.86 -9.47
N LEU A 142 -0.02 5.36 -9.40
CA LEU A 142 -0.34 3.99 -9.02
C LEU A 142 -0.75 3.18 -10.25
N GLY A 143 0.02 2.14 -10.58
CA GLY A 143 -0.33 1.19 -11.63
C GLY A 143 -1.22 0.04 -11.13
N ARG A 144 -1.68 -0.81 -12.06
CA ARG A 144 -2.47 -2.02 -11.76
C ARG A 144 -1.82 -2.93 -10.71
N LEU A 145 -0.49 -3.07 -10.73
CA LEU A 145 0.23 -3.92 -9.77
C LEU A 145 0.17 -3.38 -8.33
N GLU A 146 0.18 -2.06 -8.19
CA GLU A 146 0.18 -1.37 -6.90
C GLU A 146 -1.24 -1.28 -6.33
N LEU A 147 -2.24 -1.11 -7.20
CA LEU A 147 -3.65 -1.08 -6.82
C LEU A 147 -4.23 -2.48 -6.58
N GLY A 148 -3.65 -3.50 -7.23
CA GLY A 148 -4.20 -4.86 -7.24
C GLY A 148 -5.52 -5.00 -8.02
N ALA A 149 -5.97 -3.92 -8.66
CA ALA A 149 -7.20 -3.80 -9.44
C ALA A 149 -6.96 -2.94 -10.69
N ASP A 150 -7.90 -2.96 -11.64
CA ASP A 150 -7.81 -2.09 -12.81
C ASP A 150 -7.88 -0.60 -12.39
N PRO A 151 -6.94 0.25 -12.81
CA PRO A 151 -6.98 1.69 -12.52
C PRO A 151 -8.30 2.38 -12.90
N HIS A 152 -8.99 1.92 -13.94
CA HIS A 152 -10.30 2.44 -14.32
C HIS A 152 -11.37 2.11 -13.27
N ASP A 153 -11.46 0.85 -12.83
CA ASP A 153 -12.41 0.42 -11.81
C ASP A 153 -12.17 1.15 -10.48
N VAL A 154 -10.90 1.40 -10.14
CA VAL A 154 -10.54 2.19 -8.96
C VAL A 154 -10.99 3.64 -9.11
N MET A 155 -10.82 4.26 -10.28
CA MET A 155 -11.29 5.62 -10.53
C MET A 155 -12.81 5.75 -10.37
N ASP A 156 -13.57 4.80 -10.90
CA ASP A 156 -15.03 4.79 -10.79
C ASP A 156 -15.49 4.72 -9.32
N GLU A 157 -14.78 3.93 -8.51
CA GLU A 157 -15.08 3.81 -7.09
C GLU A 157 -14.66 5.07 -6.30
N LEU A 158 -13.50 5.65 -6.60
CA LEU A 158 -13.08 6.91 -5.98
C LEU A 158 -14.04 8.06 -6.31
N THR A 159 -14.56 8.09 -7.53
CA THR A 159 -15.56 9.09 -7.96
C THR A 159 -16.87 8.92 -7.19
N ARG A 160 -17.30 7.69 -6.92
CA ARG A 160 -18.48 7.39 -6.10
C ARG A 160 -18.34 7.82 -4.64
N LEU A 161 -17.14 7.74 -4.07
CA LEU A 161 -16.89 8.17 -2.68
C LEU A 161 -16.80 9.70 -2.52
N ARG A 162 -16.48 10.41 -3.60
CA ARG A 162 -16.35 11.87 -3.63
C ARG A 162 -17.69 12.59 -3.83
N GLY A 163 -18.62 11.97 -4.57
CA GLY A 163 -19.93 12.53 -4.93
C GLY A 163 -20.97 12.35 -3.83
#